data_AF-A0A4Y9ZS99-F1
#
_entry.id   AF-A0A4Y9ZS99-F1
#
_cell.length_a   1.000
_cell.length_b   1.000
_cell.length_c   1.000
_cell.angle_alpha   90.00
_cell.angle_beta   90.00
_cell.angle_gamma   90.00
#
_symmetry.space_group_name_H-M   'P 1'
#
loop_
_entity.id
_entity.type
_entity.pdbx_description
1 polymer ?
#
loop_
_entity_poly.entity_id
_entity_poly.type
_entity_poly.pdbx_seq_one_letter_code
_entity_poly.pdbx_strand_id
1 'polypeptide(L)'
;MTDWAPRISRLSAGPKYYYVDYGISAFIPPGSSERLVTGTYGRDRDVPELSDDVPYDPFKVDIFILGNMFRQELYEKYGNLGFMLPIIEAMTQYDPEERPSAQQALDQWRTIRRKTWMFKKHWRTSYINEPILVTIILDVLGLIRIGIYLTKWLSGHRYPGP
;
A
#
# COMPACT_ATOMS: atom_id res chain seq x y z
N MET A 1 -13.83 35.30 9.69
CA MET A 1 -14.20 33.90 9.96
C MET A 1 -13.80 33.11 8.72
N THR A 2 -12.69 32.38 8.77
CA THR A 2 -12.13 31.71 7.58
C THR A 2 -12.74 30.31 7.47
N ASP A 3 -13.59 30.10 6.46
CA ASP A 3 -14.49 28.96 6.27
C ASP A 3 -13.78 27.67 5.79
N TRP A 4 -12.59 27.38 6.33
CA TRP A 4 -11.81 26.22 5.90
C TRP A 4 -12.19 24.99 6.70
N ALA A 5 -12.38 23.87 6.00
CA ALA A 5 -12.49 22.57 6.62
C ALA A 5 -11.22 22.29 7.47
N PRO A 6 -11.38 21.80 8.72
CA PRO A 6 -10.26 21.51 9.59
C PRO A 6 -9.34 20.43 8.97
N ARG A 7 -8.02 20.67 8.97
CA ARG A 7 -7.04 19.69 8.50
C ARG A 7 -6.80 18.63 9.57
N ILE A 8 -7.38 17.45 9.38
CA ILE A 8 -7.17 16.28 10.22
C ILE A 8 -6.17 15.31 9.58
N SER A 9 -5.38 14.61 10.40
CA SER A 9 -4.45 13.60 9.89
C SER A 9 -5.21 12.35 9.44
N ARG A 10 -4.71 11.65 8.41
CA ARG A 10 -5.30 10.37 7.95
C ARG A 10 -5.31 9.32 9.06
N LEU A 11 -4.29 9.32 9.92
CA LEU A 11 -4.21 8.43 11.08
C LEU A 11 -5.37 8.66 12.05
N SER A 12 -5.76 9.92 12.28
CA SER A 12 -6.86 10.27 13.17
C SER A 12 -8.24 10.09 12.54
N ALA A 13 -8.34 10.23 11.22
CA ALA A 13 -9.59 10.16 10.49
C ALA A 13 -10.08 8.73 10.21
N GLY A 14 -9.17 7.74 10.19
CA GLY A 14 -9.51 6.35 9.87
C GLY A 14 -10.18 6.18 8.51
N PRO A 15 -9.57 6.66 7.40
CA PRO A 15 -10.21 6.64 6.09
C PRO A 15 -10.48 5.21 5.61
N LYS A 16 -11.64 5.01 4.98
CA LYS A 16 -11.98 3.79 4.23
C LYS A 16 -11.54 3.95 2.78
N TYR A 17 -10.95 2.90 2.22
CA TYR A 17 -10.50 2.85 0.84
C TYR A 17 -11.43 1.94 0.04
N TYR A 18 -11.70 2.33 -1.20
CA TYR A 18 -12.56 1.59 -2.12
C TYR A 18 -11.84 1.44 -3.46
N TYR A 19 -11.93 0.24 -4.05
CA TYR A 19 -11.57 0.06 -5.45
C TYR A 19 -12.66 0.68 -6.33
N VAL A 20 -12.22 1.35 -7.39
CA VAL A 20 -13.10 2.07 -8.32
C VAL A 20 -12.62 1.80 -9.74
N ASP A 21 -13.44 2.19 -10.72
CA ASP A 21 -13.12 2.11 -12.14
C ASP A 21 -12.90 0.68 -12.65
N TYR A 22 -14.01 -0.03 -12.83
CA TYR A 22 -14.06 -1.41 -13.34
C TYR A 22 -14.18 -1.46 -14.87
N GLY A 23 -13.90 -0.36 -15.58
CA GLY A 23 -14.14 -0.24 -17.02
C GLY A 23 -13.33 -1.21 -17.89
N ILE A 24 -12.24 -1.75 -17.35
CA ILE A 24 -11.36 -2.74 -18.00
C ILE A 24 -11.27 -4.06 -17.21
N SER A 25 -12.17 -4.29 -16.26
CA SER A 25 -12.18 -5.52 -15.46
C SER A 25 -12.81 -6.68 -16.23
N ALA A 26 -12.33 -7.90 -15.96
CA ALA A 26 -12.97 -9.12 -16.42
C ALA A 26 -14.00 -9.61 -15.40
N PHE A 27 -15.21 -9.93 -15.86
CA PHE A 27 -16.21 -10.59 -15.04
C PHE A 27 -16.12 -12.11 -15.23
N ILE A 28 -15.78 -12.82 -14.15
CA ILE A 28 -15.74 -14.27 -14.12
C ILE A 28 -17.03 -14.77 -13.43
N PRO A 29 -17.94 -15.45 -14.15
CA PRO A 29 -19.16 -15.96 -13.55
C PRO A 29 -18.89 -16.98 -12.43
N PRO A 30 -19.68 -16.99 -11.35
CA PRO A 30 -19.61 -18.03 -10.33
C PRO A 30 -19.75 -19.43 -10.95
N GLY A 31 -18.83 -20.33 -10.64
CA GLY A 31 -18.83 -21.70 -11.16
C GLY A 31 -18.18 -21.89 -12.53
N SER A 32 -17.66 -20.82 -13.16
CA SER A 32 -16.88 -20.96 -14.40
C SER A 32 -15.62 -21.79 -14.18
N SER A 33 -15.39 -22.76 -15.08
CA SER A 33 -14.12 -23.50 -15.18
C SER A 33 -13.04 -22.70 -15.90
N GLU A 34 -13.46 -21.78 -16.77
CA GLU A 34 -12.56 -20.88 -17.50
C GLU A 34 -12.40 -19.58 -16.72
N ARG A 35 -11.17 -19.32 -16.26
CA ARG A 35 -10.81 -18.16 -15.43
C ARG A 35 -9.74 -17.28 -16.05
N LEU A 36 -9.11 -17.76 -17.13
CA LEU A 36 -8.07 -17.03 -17.83
C LEU A 36 -8.71 -15.98 -18.73
N VAL A 37 -7.98 -14.91 -18.97
CA VAL A 37 -8.43 -13.79 -19.80
C VAL A 37 -7.33 -13.44 -20.80
N THR A 38 -7.70 -12.78 -21.89
CA THR A 38 -6.77 -12.10 -22.79
C THR A 38 -7.01 -10.60 -22.74
N GLY A 39 -6.03 -9.84 -23.21
CA GLY A 39 -6.08 -8.40 -23.31
C GLY A 39 -4.74 -7.76 -22.95
N THR A 40 -4.52 -6.58 -23.53
CA THR A 40 -3.34 -5.75 -23.22
C THR A 40 -3.70 -4.42 -22.58
N TYR A 41 -4.98 -4.15 -22.33
CA TYR A 41 -5.42 -2.90 -21.71
C TYR A 41 -5.08 -2.85 -20.22
N GLY A 42 -4.44 -1.76 -19.80
CA GLY A 42 -4.05 -1.54 -18.41
C GLY A 42 -3.18 -0.30 -18.28
N ARG A 43 -3.26 0.37 -17.12
CA ARG A 43 -2.39 1.53 -16.81
C ARG A 43 -0.95 1.09 -16.56
N ASP A 44 -0.80 -0.03 -15.86
CA ASP A 44 0.50 -0.65 -15.65
C ASP A 44 0.87 -1.48 -16.89
N ARG A 45 1.95 -1.05 -17.56
CA ARG A 45 2.47 -1.71 -18.77
C ARG A 45 3.63 -2.66 -18.46
N ASP A 46 4.04 -2.76 -17.19
CA ASP A 46 5.15 -3.62 -16.76
C ASP A 46 4.71 -5.07 -16.51
N VAL A 47 3.40 -5.36 -16.55
CA VAL A 47 2.84 -6.70 -16.37
C VAL A 47 3.32 -7.61 -17.52
N PRO A 48 4.14 -8.64 -17.25
CA PRO A 48 4.84 -9.37 -18.30
C PRO A 48 3.95 -10.32 -19.12
N GLU A 49 2.83 -10.77 -18.57
CA GLU A 49 1.95 -11.76 -19.21
C GLU A 49 0.79 -11.17 -20.04
N LEU A 50 0.62 -9.85 -20.10
CA LEU A 50 -0.46 -9.23 -20.88
C LEU A 50 -0.32 -9.59 -22.36
N SER A 51 -1.38 -10.17 -22.93
CA SER A 51 -1.40 -10.63 -24.32
C SER A 51 -2.83 -10.64 -24.86
N ASP A 52 -3.02 -10.21 -26.10
CA ASP A 52 -4.32 -10.30 -26.78
C ASP A 52 -4.62 -11.73 -27.27
N ASP A 53 -3.60 -12.59 -27.36
CA ASP A 53 -3.69 -13.93 -27.95
C ASP A 53 -3.46 -15.07 -26.93
N VAL A 54 -2.65 -14.84 -25.89
CA VAL A 54 -2.28 -15.87 -24.90
C VAL A 54 -3.06 -15.63 -23.61
N PRO A 55 -3.94 -16.55 -23.19
CA PRO A 55 -4.70 -16.40 -21.95
C PRO A 55 -3.79 -16.44 -20.71
N TYR A 56 -4.08 -15.59 -19.74
CA TYR A 56 -3.35 -15.49 -18.48
C TYR A 56 -4.29 -15.40 -17.27
N ASP A 57 -3.76 -15.65 -16.06
CA ASP A 57 -4.52 -15.56 -14.81
C ASP A 57 -4.68 -14.08 -14.39
N PRO A 58 -5.91 -13.51 -14.44
CA PRO A 58 -6.13 -12.12 -14.07
C PRO A 58 -5.85 -11.84 -12.58
N PHE A 59 -5.98 -12.85 -11.71
CA PHE A 59 -5.73 -12.67 -10.28
C PHE A 59 -4.23 -12.47 -10.00
N LYS A 60 -3.34 -13.12 -10.76
CA LYS A 60 -1.89 -12.88 -10.65
C LYS A 60 -1.50 -11.50 -11.20
N VAL A 61 -2.17 -11.05 -12.26
CA VAL A 61 -2.02 -9.69 -12.79
C VAL A 61 -2.37 -8.64 -11.73
N ASP A 62 -3.49 -8.78 -11.02
CA ASP A 62 -3.88 -7.86 -9.94
C ASP A 62 -2.82 -7.79 -8.83
N ILE A 63 -2.19 -8.93 -8.49
CA ILE A 63 -1.11 -8.99 -7.51
C ILE A 63 0.12 -8.22 -7.98
N PHE A 64 0.51 -8.40 -9.24
CA PHE A 64 1.63 -7.66 -9.82
C PHE A 64 1.36 -6.16 -9.83
N ILE A 65 0.19 -5.73 -10.31
CA ILE A 65 -0.18 -4.31 -10.38
C ILE A 65 -0.13 -3.67 -8.99
N LEU A 66 -0.67 -4.34 -7.96
CA LEU A 66 -0.61 -3.85 -6.58
C LEU A 66 0.83 -3.80 -6.05
N GLY A 67 1.64 -4.83 -6.33
CA GLY A 67 3.04 -4.89 -5.94
C GLY A 67 3.86 -3.79 -6.60
N ASN A 68 3.64 -3.55 -7.90
CA ASN A 68 4.31 -2.52 -8.67
C ASN A 68 3.88 -1.12 -8.22
N MET A 69 2.60 -0.92 -7.90
CA MET A 69 2.13 0.31 -7.26
C MET A 69 2.82 0.55 -5.92
N PHE A 70 2.97 -0.46 -5.06
CA PHE A 70 3.74 -0.32 -3.83
C PHE A 70 5.21 0.01 -4.08
N ARG A 71 5.82 -0.55 -5.14
CA ARG A 71 7.19 -0.24 -5.55
C ARG A 71 7.31 1.24 -5.96
N GLN A 72 6.56 1.65 -6.96
CA GLN A 72 6.68 2.96 -7.61
C GLN A 72 6.15 4.10 -6.74
N GLU A 73 5.00 3.91 -6.08
CA GLU A 73 4.33 4.98 -5.34
C GLU A 73 4.81 5.12 -3.89
N LEU A 74 5.42 4.06 -3.34
CA LEU A 74 5.85 4.05 -1.95
C LEU A 74 7.35 3.80 -1.83
N TYR A 75 7.83 2.61 -2.19
CA TYR A 75 9.19 2.19 -1.88
C TYR A 75 10.26 3.06 -2.55
N GLU A 76 10.11 3.38 -3.83
CA GLU A 76 11.05 4.21 -4.59
C GLU A 76 10.99 5.70 -4.22
N LYS A 77 9.88 6.16 -3.63
CA LYS A 77 9.70 7.55 -3.22
C LYS A 77 10.18 7.82 -1.80
N TYR A 78 10.08 6.83 -0.90
CA TYR A 78 10.33 7.02 0.53
C TYR A 78 11.42 6.10 1.08
N GLY A 79 12.46 6.69 1.68
CA GLY A 79 13.66 5.96 2.14
C GLY A 79 13.44 5.10 3.38
N ASN A 80 12.34 5.30 4.11
CA ASN A 80 12.07 4.58 5.36
C ASN A 80 11.07 3.42 5.22
N LEU A 81 10.78 2.99 3.99
CA LEU A 81 9.85 1.89 3.68
C LEU A 81 10.54 0.56 3.32
N GLY A 82 11.80 0.40 3.70
CA GLY A 82 12.58 -0.83 3.46
C GLY A 82 11.90 -2.14 3.90
N PHE A 83 11.03 -2.08 4.91
CA PHE A 83 10.29 -3.25 5.40
C PHE A 83 9.25 -3.78 4.40
N MET A 84 8.89 -3.00 3.38
CA MET A 84 7.94 -3.41 2.34
C MET A 84 8.61 -4.22 1.22
N LEU A 85 9.93 -4.14 1.09
CA LEU A 85 10.64 -4.78 -0.02
C LEU A 85 10.31 -6.28 -0.18
N PRO A 86 10.28 -7.10 0.89
CA PRO A 86 10.01 -8.53 0.73
C PRO A 86 8.64 -8.85 0.13
N ILE A 87 7.59 -8.08 0.48
CA ILE A 87 6.26 -8.28 -0.09
C ILE A 87 6.18 -7.73 -1.51
N ILE A 88 6.88 -6.62 -1.81
CA ILE A 88 6.97 -6.07 -3.16
C ILE A 88 7.61 -7.09 -4.10
N GLU A 89 8.79 -7.60 -3.74
CA GLU A 89 9.50 -8.60 -4.54
C GLU A 89 8.67 -9.86 -4.77
N ALA A 90 7.95 -10.33 -3.74
CA ALA A 90 7.07 -11.49 -3.90
C ALA A 90 5.90 -11.22 -4.87
N MET A 91 5.29 -10.03 -4.79
CA MET A 91 4.14 -9.66 -5.63
C MET A 91 4.54 -9.33 -7.08
N THR A 92 5.78 -8.88 -7.32
CA THR A 92 6.26 -8.47 -8.64
C THR A 92 7.19 -9.49 -9.30
N GLN A 93 7.09 -10.77 -8.94
CA GLN A 93 7.84 -11.83 -9.64
C GLN A 93 7.48 -11.85 -11.12
N TYR A 94 8.46 -12.13 -11.98
CA TYR A 94 8.24 -12.18 -13.42
C TYR A 94 7.28 -13.32 -13.78
N ASP A 95 7.56 -14.53 -13.28
CA ASP A 95 6.68 -15.68 -13.41
C ASP A 95 5.39 -15.46 -12.57
N PRO A 96 4.19 -15.45 -13.20
CA PRO A 96 2.93 -15.32 -12.48
C PRO A 96 2.72 -16.42 -11.42
N GLU A 97 3.25 -17.62 -11.62
CA GLU A 97 3.06 -18.74 -10.69
C GLU A 97 3.85 -18.57 -9.39
N GLU A 98 4.99 -17.87 -9.44
CA GLU A 98 5.80 -17.56 -8.26
C GLU A 98 5.18 -16.45 -7.39
N ARG A 99 4.21 -15.70 -7.92
CA ARG A 99 3.50 -14.66 -7.17
C ARG A 99 2.53 -15.27 -6.17
N PRO A 100 2.39 -14.68 -4.97
CA PRO A 100 1.41 -15.12 -3.99
C PRO A 100 -0.02 -14.85 -4.47
N SER A 101 -0.97 -15.63 -3.99
CA SER A 101 -2.39 -15.25 -4.05
C SER A 101 -2.69 -14.02 -3.19
N ALA A 102 -3.84 -13.37 -3.41
CA ALA A 102 -4.28 -12.23 -2.60
C ALA A 102 -4.34 -12.54 -1.10
N GLN A 103 -4.80 -13.74 -0.74
CA GLN A 103 -4.85 -14.18 0.65
C GLN A 103 -3.44 -14.34 1.25
N GLN A 104 -2.52 -14.98 0.51
CA GLN A 104 -1.13 -15.12 0.94
C GLN A 104 -0.43 -13.77 1.07
N ALA A 105 -0.62 -12.85 0.11
CA ALA A 105 -0.08 -11.49 0.18
C ALA A 105 -0.60 -10.73 1.42
N LEU A 106 -1.90 -10.85 1.71
CA LEU A 106 -2.49 -10.27 2.92
C LEU A 106 -1.88 -10.83 4.20
N ASP A 107 -1.62 -12.14 4.26
CA ASP A 107 -1.04 -12.77 5.44
C ASP A 107 0.45 -12.44 5.62
N GLN A 108 1.19 -12.30 4.51
CA GLN A 108 2.55 -11.75 4.51
C GLN A 108 2.54 -10.32 5.04
N TRP A 109 1.64 -9.46 4.55
CA TRP A 109 1.50 -8.08 5.02
C TRP A 109 1.18 -8.01 6.51
N ARG A 110 0.23 -8.82 6.99
CA ARG A 110 -0.11 -8.91 8.42
C ARG A 110 1.11 -9.31 9.26
N THR A 111 1.94 -10.19 8.75
CA THR A 111 3.17 -10.63 9.43
C THR A 111 4.23 -9.53 9.47
N ILE A 112 4.48 -8.85 8.36
CA ILE A 112 5.37 -7.68 8.29
C ILE A 112 4.88 -6.61 9.26
N ARG A 113 3.59 -6.23 9.18
CA ARG A 113 2.97 -5.22 10.04
C ARG A 113 3.07 -5.55 11.52
N ARG A 114 2.97 -6.82 11.93
CA ARG A 114 3.15 -7.23 13.33
C ARG A 114 4.59 -7.05 13.81
N LYS A 115 5.57 -7.33 12.94
CA LYS A 115 7.01 -7.18 13.24
C LYS A 115 7.49 -5.73 13.19
N THR A 116 6.79 -4.86 12.45
CA THR A 116 7.12 -3.42 12.41
C THR A 116 6.77 -2.75 13.74
N TRP A 117 7.79 -2.17 14.38
CA TRP A 117 7.66 -1.44 15.64
C TRP A 117 6.63 -0.30 15.55
N MET A 118 5.86 -0.08 16.60
CA MET A 118 4.82 0.96 16.68
C MET A 118 5.34 2.36 16.35
N PHE A 119 6.57 2.71 16.75
CA PHE A 119 7.15 4.02 16.42
C PHE A 119 7.38 4.18 14.92
N LYS A 120 7.83 3.14 14.21
CA LYS A 120 7.97 3.19 12.74
C LYS A 120 6.63 3.37 12.02
N LYS A 121 5.52 2.88 12.57
CA LYS A 121 4.16 3.05 11.98
C LYS A 121 3.64 4.48 12.10
N HIS A 122 4.08 5.22 13.11
CA HIS A 122 3.69 6.61 13.35
C HIS A 122 4.78 7.58 12.90
N TRP A 123 5.92 7.06 12.44
CA TRP A 123 6.99 7.86 11.88
C TRP A 123 6.55 8.40 10.52
N ARG A 124 6.97 9.64 10.26
CA ARG A 124 6.80 10.31 8.99
C ARG A 124 7.42 9.51 7.86
N THR A 125 6.78 9.43 6.70
CA THR A 125 7.42 8.99 5.46
C THR A 125 8.39 10.07 5.00
N SER A 126 9.68 9.73 4.85
CA SER A 126 10.73 10.66 4.43
C SER A 126 11.14 10.35 2.99
N TYR A 127 11.19 11.38 2.15
CA TYR A 127 11.56 11.22 0.75
C TYR A 127 13.06 10.91 0.62
N ILE A 128 13.44 10.08 -0.34
CA ILE A 128 14.85 9.68 -0.53
C ILE A 128 15.78 10.88 -0.75
N ASN A 129 15.27 11.93 -1.42
CA ASN A 129 16.05 13.14 -1.75
C ASN A 129 15.79 14.31 -0.79
N GLU A 130 15.31 14.04 0.42
CA GLU A 130 15.05 15.08 1.40
C GLU A 130 16.36 15.65 1.98
N PRO A 131 16.57 16.99 1.96
CA PRO A 131 17.75 17.59 2.54
C PRO A 131 17.86 17.25 4.03
N ILE A 132 19.06 16.89 4.50
CA ILE A 132 19.32 16.45 5.88
C ILE A 132 18.74 17.42 6.92
N LEU A 133 18.85 18.73 6.70
CA LEU A 133 18.31 19.73 7.62
C LEU A 133 16.77 19.70 7.68
N VAL A 134 16.09 19.49 6.55
CA VAL A 134 14.64 19.33 6.50
C VAL A 134 14.22 18.06 7.23
N THR A 135 14.96 16.96 7.02
CA THR A 135 14.71 15.69 7.70
C THR A 135 14.77 15.86 9.22
N ILE A 136 15.80 16.53 9.74
CA ILE A 136 15.95 16.80 11.18
C ILE A 136 14.77 17.60 11.72
N ILE A 137 14.39 18.70 11.05
CA ILE A 137 13.27 19.56 11.49
C ILE A 137 11.97 18.75 11.51
N LEU A 138 11.68 18.01 10.44
CA LEU A 138 10.44 17.24 10.35
C LEU A 138 10.41 16.05 11.32
N ASP A 139 11.55 15.46 11.65
CA ASP A 139 11.66 14.38 12.64
C ASP A 139 11.42 14.90 14.06
N VAL A 140 11.96 16.08 14.42
CA VAL A 140 11.66 16.75 15.69
C VAL A 140 10.17 17.08 15.81
N LEU A 141 9.56 17.62 14.75
CA LEU A 141 8.11 17.87 14.71
C LEU A 141 7.30 16.56 14.80
N GLY A 142 7.78 15.48 14.19
CA GLY A 142 7.20 14.15 14.29
C GLY A 142 7.21 13.62 15.73
N LEU A 143 8.33 13.75 16.44
CA LEU A 143 8.47 13.37 17.85
C LEU A 143 7.55 14.18 18.76
N ILE A 144 7.42 15.49 18.54
CA ILE A 144 6.48 16.35 19.28
C ILE A 144 5.04 15.86 19.07
N ARG A 145 4.65 15.54 17.83
CA ARG A 145 3.32 14.98 17.54
C ARG A 145 3.10 13.65 18.26
N ILE A 146 4.07 12.73 18.22
CA ILE A 146 3.99 11.45 18.93
C ILE A 146 3.82 11.68 20.45
N GLY A 147 4.54 12.64 21.04
CA GLY A 147 4.37 13.02 22.45
C GLY A 147 2.96 13.53 22.77
N ILE A 148 2.39 14.38 21.90
CA ILE A 148 1.00 14.84 22.02
C ILE A 148 0.00 13.68 21.88
N TYR A 149 0.27 12.72 20.99
CA TYR A 149 -0.57 11.51 20.85
C TYR A 149 -0.52 10.63 22.11
N LEU A 150 0.67 10.39 22.66
CA LEU A 150 0.86 9.56 23.86
C LEU A 150 0.23 10.19 25.10
N THR A 151 0.35 11.51 25.27
CA THR A 151 -0.29 12.23 26.37
C THR A 151 -1.81 12.17 26.28
N LYS A 152 -2.40 12.35 25.09
CA LYS A 152 -3.86 12.19 24.87
C LYS A 152 -4.34 10.75 25.14
N TRP A 153 -3.55 9.75 24.75
CA TRP A 153 -3.85 8.33 25.01
C TRP A 153 -3.82 7.99 26.52
N LEU A 154 -2.80 8.46 27.24
CA LEU A 154 -2.69 8.28 28.70
C LEU A 154 -3.79 9.01 29.48
N SER A 155 -4.33 10.10 28.93
CA SER A 155 -5.38 10.93 29.54
C SER A 155 -6.80 10.33 29.42
N GLY A 156 -6.94 9.06 29.04
CA GLY A 156 -8.22 8.35 29.02
C GLY A 156 -9.20 8.79 27.92
N HIS A 157 -8.80 9.68 27.02
CA HIS A 157 -9.59 10.03 25.83
C HIS A 157 -9.51 8.85 24.85
N ARG A 158 -10.41 7.87 25.02
CA ARG A 158 -10.57 6.76 24.08
C ARG A 158 -11.00 7.30 22.72
N TYR A 159 -10.08 7.30 21.77
CA TYR A 159 -10.46 7.11 20.38
C TYR A 159 -10.64 5.60 20.14
N PRO A 160 -11.57 5.18 19.28
CA PRO A 160 -11.70 3.79 18.91
C PRO A 160 -10.37 3.37 18.27
N GLY A 161 -9.66 2.47 18.95
CA GLY A 161 -8.60 1.70 18.30
C GLY A 161 -9.19 0.84 17.18
N PRO A 162 -8.34 0.35 16.26
CA PRO A 162 -8.74 -0.31 15.02
C PRO A 162 -9.66 -1.52 15.22
#